data_AF-A0A446ZGG6-F1
#
_entry.id   AF-A0A446ZGG6-F1
#
_cell.length_a   1.000
_cell.length_b   1.000
_cell.length_c   1.000
_cell.angle_alpha   90.00
_cell.angle_beta   90.00
_cell.angle_gamma   90.00
#
_symmetry.space_group_name_H-M   'P 1'
#
loop_
_entity.id
_entity.type
_entity.pdbx_description
1 polymer ?
#
loop_
_entity_poly.entity_id
_entity_poly.type
_entity_poly.pdbx_seq_one_letter_code
_entity_poly.pdbx_strand_id
1 'polypeptide(L)'
;MNELDLSVKVVQGRDSLEINHIAFENSAFIWPSDKSDLKLFVDQGALLVPSELEKSIYSSGVYLIFTDVSGIADDGGWTYIKVTHKNNLVYWEVWFNNGWVELVFDLTVYQKELIEIMNQLKVLPPNIIVQPSQIIFPE
;
A
#
# COMPACT_ATOMS: atom_id res chain seq x y z
N MET A 1 8.92 14.16 9.82
CA MET A 1 8.17 13.63 8.66
C MET A 1 8.30 12.13 8.71
N ASN A 2 7.23 11.45 8.37
CA ASN A 2 7.20 10.01 8.22
C ASN A 2 7.92 9.58 6.94
N GLU A 3 8.36 8.34 6.94
CA GLU A 3 9.12 7.71 5.86
C GLU A 3 8.24 6.65 5.18
N LEU A 4 8.14 6.74 3.85
CA LEU A 4 7.43 5.77 3.03
C LEU A 4 8.28 4.51 2.82
N ASP A 5 9.54 4.67 2.38
CA ASP A 5 10.55 3.63 2.12
C ASP A 5 9.95 2.32 1.58
N LEU A 6 9.44 2.41 0.35
CA LEU A 6 8.72 1.33 -0.34
C LEU A 6 9.60 0.62 -1.37
N SER A 7 9.30 -0.64 -1.60
CA SER A 7 9.94 -1.47 -2.63
C SER A 7 8.93 -2.36 -3.33
N VAL A 8 9.27 -2.85 -4.52
CA VAL A 8 8.50 -3.91 -5.19
C VAL A 8 9.07 -5.26 -4.80
N LYS A 9 8.30 -6.05 -4.06
CA LYS A 9 8.64 -7.44 -3.72
C LYS A 9 8.05 -8.37 -4.77
N VAL A 10 8.92 -9.05 -5.52
CA VAL A 10 8.52 -10.02 -6.56
C VAL A 10 8.74 -11.44 -6.06
N VAL A 11 7.74 -12.29 -6.22
CA VAL A 11 7.74 -13.73 -5.90
C VAL A 11 7.55 -14.48 -7.21
N GLN A 12 8.51 -15.31 -7.61
CA GLN A 12 8.48 -15.99 -8.90
C GLN A 12 9.21 -17.34 -8.89
N GLY A 13 8.91 -18.18 -9.88
CA GLY A 13 9.61 -19.46 -10.06
C GLY A 13 9.15 -20.52 -9.08
N ARG A 14 10.07 -21.06 -8.26
CA ARG A 14 9.77 -22.06 -7.23
C ARG A 14 9.53 -21.45 -5.85
N ASP A 15 9.62 -20.13 -5.76
CA ASP A 15 9.40 -19.40 -4.51
C ASP A 15 7.90 -19.13 -4.35
N SER A 16 7.42 -19.30 -3.14
CA SER A 16 6.09 -18.86 -2.72
C SER A 16 6.22 -17.98 -1.48
N LEU A 17 5.33 -17.00 -1.37
CA LEU A 17 5.19 -16.17 -0.19
C LEU A 17 3.88 -16.52 0.48
N GLU A 18 3.93 -17.02 1.71
CA GLU A 18 2.75 -17.26 2.53
C GLU A 18 2.49 -16.05 3.42
N ILE A 19 1.30 -15.46 3.31
CA ILE A 19 0.81 -14.40 4.20
C ILE A 19 -0.56 -14.85 4.71
N ASN A 20 -0.75 -14.91 6.03
CA ASN A 20 -2.01 -15.36 6.66
C ASN A 20 -2.58 -16.66 6.05
N HIS A 21 -1.73 -17.67 5.81
CA HIS A 21 -2.08 -18.96 5.20
C HIS A 21 -2.51 -18.93 3.74
N ILE A 22 -2.34 -17.79 3.06
CA ILE A 22 -2.53 -17.65 1.62
C ILE A 22 -1.16 -17.68 0.95
N ALA A 23 -0.94 -18.67 0.08
CA ALA A 23 0.29 -18.79 -0.70
C ALA A 23 0.17 -18.01 -2.00
N PHE A 24 1.14 -17.13 -2.24
CA PHE A 24 1.26 -16.36 -3.46
C PHE A 24 2.46 -16.81 -4.28
N GLU A 25 2.22 -17.11 -5.55
CA GLU A 25 3.23 -17.44 -6.55
C GLU A 25 3.10 -16.47 -7.72
N ASN A 26 4.19 -16.23 -8.45
CA ASN A 26 4.24 -15.32 -9.61
C ASN A 26 3.52 -13.99 -9.34
N SER A 27 3.82 -13.39 -8.19
CA SER A 27 3.09 -12.25 -7.65
C SER A 27 4.05 -11.12 -7.28
N ALA A 28 3.58 -9.88 -7.35
CA ALA A 28 4.32 -8.71 -6.92
C ALA A 28 3.50 -7.88 -5.93
N PHE A 29 4.17 -7.31 -4.94
CA PHE A 29 3.57 -6.50 -3.88
C PHE A 29 4.34 -5.20 -3.73
N ILE A 30 3.65 -4.12 -3.36
CA ILE A 30 4.32 -2.97 -2.77
C ILE A 30 4.61 -3.32 -1.32
N TRP A 31 5.87 -3.25 -0.91
CA TRP A 31 6.32 -3.71 0.39
C TRP A 31 7.15 -2.64 1.10
N PRO A 32 6.80 -2.26 2.34
CA PRO A 32 7.58 -1.33 3.13
C PRO A 32 8.89 -1.96 3.61
N SER A 33 9.94 -1.14 3.71
CA SER A 33 11.17 -1.52 4.39
C SER A 33 11.00 -1.53 5.92
N ASP A 34 12.04 -1.94 6.64
CA ASP A 34 12.09 -1.87 8.11
C ASP A 34 12.08 -0.45 8.69
N LYS A 35 12.36 0.57 7.86
CA LYS A 35 12.38 1.99 8.28
C LYS A 35 11.06 2.70 7.99
N SER A 36 10.25 2.14 7.11
CA SER A 36 8.96 2.71 6.72
C SER A 36 8.01 2.77 7.91
N ASP A 37 7.34 3.92 8.08
CA ASP A 37 6.23 4.04 9.04
C ASP A 37 5.02 3.19 8.62
N LEU A 38 4.94 2.77 7.35
CA LEU A 38 3.87 1.90 6.87
C LEU A 38 4.03 0.44 7.33
N LYS A 39 5.22 0.08 7.82
CA LYS A 39 5.49 -1.26 8.34
C LYS A 39 4.54 -1.66 9.47
N LEU A 40 4.11 -0.70 10.30
CA LEU A 40 3.15 -0.92 11.38
C LEU A 40 1.85 -1.59 10.89
N PHE A 41 1.35 -1.19 9.72
CA PHE A 41 0.10 -1.71 9.16
C PHE A 41 0.33 -3.05 8.46
N VAL A 42 1.41 -3.16 7.68
CA VAL A 42 1.73 -4.40 6.94
C VAL A 42 2.08 -5.56 7.87
N ASP A 43 2.76 -5.30 9.00
CA ASP A 43 3.06 -6.32 10.01
C ASP A 43 1.78 -6.86 10.70
N GLN A 44 0.65 -6.17 10.54
CA GLN A 44 -0.66 -6.56 11.05
C GLN A 44 -1.53 -7.20 9.96
N GLY A 45 -0.92 -7.58 8.83
CA GLY A 45 -1.57 -8.26 7.72
C GLY A 45 -2.13 -7.35 6.64
N ALA A 46 -1.85 -6.03 6.67
CA ALA A 46 -2.26 -5.15 5.59
C ALA A 46 -1.50 -5.43 4.29
N LEU A 47 -2.20 -5.38 3.16
CA LEU A 47 -1.61 -5.17 1.85
C LEU A 47 -1.85 -3.74 1.38
N LEU A 48 -0.83 -3.15 0.76
CA LEU A 48 -0.93 -1.86 0.09
C LEU A 48 -1.65 -2.02 -1.24
N VAL A 49 -2.62 -1.14 -1.52
CA VAL A 49 -3.42 -1.14 -2.74
C VAL A 49 -2.77 -0.22 -3.80
N PRO A 50 -2.13 -0.75 -4.86
CA PRO A 50 -1.34 0.05 -5.78
C PRO A 50 -2.15 1.11 -6.53
N SER A 51 -3.37 0.77 -6.95
CA SER A 51 -4.25 1.68 -7.70
C SER A 51 -4.70 2.88 -6.86
N GLU A 52 -5.00 2.67 -5.58
CA GLU A 52 -5.40 3.72 -4.65
C GLU A 52 -4.21 4.58 -4.23
N LEU A 53 -3.03 3.97 -4.03
CA LEU A 53 -1.77 4.68 -3.88
C LEU A 53 -1.48 5.58 -5.09
N GLU A 54 -1.59 5.08 -6.31
CA GLU A 54 -1.34 5.87 -7.52
C GLU A 54 -2.27 7.09 -7.62
N LYS A 55 -3.56 6.92 -7.31
CA LYS A 55 -4.51 8.05 -7.30
C LYS A 55 -4.16 9.09 -6.24
N SER A 56 -3.69 8.66 -5.08
CA SER A 56 -3.33 9.55 -3.97
C SER A 56 -2.11 10.44 -4.23
N ILE A 57 -1.29 10.14 -5.26
CA ILE A 57 -0.14 10.94 -5.69
C ILE A 57 -0.56 12.36 -6.09
N TYR A 58 -1.73 12.49 -6.73
CA TYR A 58 -2.08 13.70 -7.49
C TYR A 58 -3.11 14.58 -6.82
N SER A 59 -3.87 14.07 -5.86
CA SER A 59 -4.95 14.84 -5.24
C SER A 59 -5.21 14.45 -3.79
N SER A 60 -5.84 15.38 -3.07
CA SER A 60 -6.49 15.06 -1.80
C SER A 60 -7.78 14.28 -2.05
N GLY A 61 -8.15 13.41 -1.10
CA GLY A 61 -9.30 12.55 -1.26
C GLY A 61 -9.38 11.50 -0.16
N VAL A 62 -10.25 10.52 -0.38
CA VAL A 62 -10.49 9.40 0.51
C VAL A 62 -10.18 8.14 -0.30
N TYR A 63 -9.23 7.34 0.17
CA TYR A 63 -8.62 6.26 -0.60
C TYR A 63 -8.52 4.98 0.22
N LEU A 64 -8.76 3.83 -0.40
CA LEU A 64 -8.56 2.53 0.25
C LEU A 64 -7.10 2.09 0.06
N ILE A 65 -6.19 2.66 0.84
CA ILE A 65 -4.75 2.39 0.69
C ILE A 65 -4.34 1.03 1.26
N PHE A 66 -5.04 0.55 2.29
CA PHE A 66 -4.81 -0.75 2.91
C PHE A 66 -6.01 -1.67 2.67
N THR A 67 -5.73 -2.95 2.50
CA THR A 67 -6.74 -4.01 2.50
C THR A 67 -6.19 -5.27 3.15
N ASP A 68 -7.05 -6.25 3.42
CA ASP A 68 -6.62 -7.57 3.87
C ASP A 68 -5.85 -8.33 2.79
N VAL A 69 -5.14 -9.38 3.20
CA VAL A 69 -4.46 -10.33 2.31
C VAL A 69 -5.42 -10.97 1.29
N SER A 70 -6.68 -11.17 1.67
CA SER A 70 -7.76 -11.63 0.78
C SER A 70 -8.17 -10.60 -0.29
N GLY A 71 -7.78 -9.34 -0.13
CA GLY A 71 -8.26 -8.21 -0.93
C GLY A 71 -9.56 -7.59 -0.42
N ILE A 72 -10.15 -8.12 0.64
CA ILE A 72 -11.41 -7.62 1.23
C ILE A 72 -11.09 -6.69 2.40
N ALA A 73 -11.42 -5.40 2.26
CA ALA A 73 -11.07 -4.40 3.27
C ALA A 73 -11.70 -4.68 4.64
N ASP A 74 -12.99 -5.02 4.65
CA ASP A 74 -13.75 -5.27 5.88
C ASP A 74 -13.25 -6.48 6.67
N ASP A 75 -12.76 -7.53 5.99
CA ASP A 75 -12.20 -8.73 6.64
C ASP A 75 -10.94 -8.39 7.45
N GLY A 76 -10.16 -7.41 6.99
CA GLY A 76 -8.99 -6.88 7.69
C GLY A 76 -9.30 -5.69 8.63
N GLY A 77 -10.57 -5.27 8.71
CA GLY A 77 -10.97 -4.08 9.46
C GLY A 77 -10.41 -2.77 8.90
N TRP A 78 -10.04 -2.75 7.62
CA TRP A 78 -9.49 -1.57 6.95
C TRP A 78 -10.61 -0.68 6.43
N THR A 79 -10.46 0.63 6.68
CA THR A 79 -11.36 1.65 6.15
C THR A 79 -10.59 2.63 5.27
N TYR A 80 -11.30 3.57 4.67
CA TYR A 80 -10.67 4.58 3.83
C TYR A 80 -9.77 5.52 4.64
N ILE A 81 -8.66 5.89 4.03
CA ILE A 81 -7.71 6.88 4.53
C ILE A 81 -8.02 8.22 3.89
N LYS A 82 -8.11 9.25 4.71
CA LYS A 82 -8.20 10.62 4.20
C LYS A 82 -6.80 11.15 3.93
N VAL A 83 -6.55 11.46 2.67
CA VAL A 83 -5.28 12.02 2.19
C VAL A 83 -5.46 13.50 1.88
N THR A 84 -4.65 14.34 2.51
CA THR A 84 -4.69 15.80 2.32
C THR A 84 -3.34 16.32 1.86
N HIS A 85 -3.32 17.01 0.73
CA HIS A 85 -2.15 17.69 0.18
C HIS A 85 -2.19 19.16 0.59
N LYS A 86 -1.22 19.62 1.37
CA LYS A 86 -1.19 20.99 1.86
C LYS A 86 0.24 21.42 2.19
N ASN A 87 0.62 22.63 1.76
CA ASN A 87 1.90 23.25 2.13
C ASN A 87 3.13 22.35 1.86
N ASN A 88 3.18 21.69 0.69
CA ASN A 88 4.24 20.74 0.32
C ASN A 88 4.32 19.48 1.21
N LEU A 89 3.23 19.16 1.92
CA LEU A 89 3.10 17.96 2.74
C LEU A 89 1.88 17.15 2.31
N VAL A 90 1.95 15.84 2.53
CA VAL A 90 0.84 14.90 2.37
C VAL A 90 0.52 14.32 3.74
N TYR A 91 -0.70 14.56 4.20
CA TYR A 91 -1.23 14.08 5.47
C TYR A 91 -2.13 12.89 5.21
N TRP A 92 -1.91 11.79 5.92
CA TRP A 92 -2.82 10.65 5.95
C TRP A 92 -3.46 10.56 7.33
N GLU A 93 -4.79 10.55 7.38
CA GLU A 93 -5.55 10.26 8.58
C GLU A 93 -6.06 8.82 8.47
N VAL A 94 -5.49 7.93 9.30
CA VAL A 94 -5.73 6.49 9.28
C VAL A 94 -6.46 6.09 10.56
N TRP A 95 -7.61 5.44 10.44
CA TRP A 95 -8.25 4.79 11.59
C TRP A 95 -7.66 3.41 11.79
N PHE A 96 -6.97 3.19 12.90
CA PHE A 96 -6.25 1.96 13.17
C PHE A 96 -6.22 1.65 14.67
N ASN A 97 -6.48 0.40 15.06
CA ASN A 97 -6.51 -0.04 16.46
C ASN A 97 -7.36 0.86 17.39
N ASN A 98 -8.58 1.20 16.96
CA ASN A 98 -9.53 2.06 17.69
C ASN A 98 -9.01 3.49 17.97
N GLY A 99 -8.09 3.99 17.15
CA GLY A 99 -7.58 5.36 17.24
C GLY A 99 -7.25 5.95 15.87
N TRP A 100 -7.09 7.28 15.85
CA TRP A 100 -6.58 7.98 14.67
C TRP A 100 -5.05 8.04 14.73
N VAL A 101 -4.42 7.60 13.64
CA VAL A 101 -2.99 7.75 13.37
C VAL A 101 -2.83 8.76 12.25
N GLU A 102 -2.04 9.80 12.48
CA GLU A 102 -1.67 10.78 11.45
C GLU A 102 -0.26 10.47 10.95
N LEU A 103 -0.10 10.35 9.62
CA LEU A 103 1.20 10.28 8.97
C LEU A 103 1.40 11.51 8.10
N VAL A 104 2.61 12.06 8.09
CA VAL A 104 2.95 13.29 7.38
C VAL A 104 4.20 13.10 6.55
N PHE A 105 4.04 13.13 5.24
CA PHE A 105 5.10 12.95 4.25
C PHE A 105 5.45 14.29 3.58
N ASP A 106 6.69 14.43 3.11
CA ASP A 106 7.02 15.50 2.16
C ASP A 106 6.45 15.15 0.79
N LEU A 107 5.77 16.12 0.17
CA LEU A 107 5.07 15.92 -1.10
C LEU A 107 6.02 15.51 -2.23
N THR A 108 7.21 16.10 -2.31
CA THR A 108 8.17 15.81 -3.38
C THR A 108 8.73 14.40 -3.24
N VAL A 109 9.09 14.00 -2.02
CA VAL A 109 9.55 12.64 -1.72
C VAL A 109 8.44 11.63 -1.99
N TYR A 110 7.24 11.88 -1.46
CA TYR A 110 6.05 11.06 -1.63
C TYR A 110 5.74 10.77 -3.09
N GLN A 111 5.67 11.83 -3.90
CA GLN A 111 5.35 11.70 -5.32
C GLN A 111 6.46 10.97 -6.06
N LYS A 112 7.73 11.33 -5.83
CA LYS A 112 8.86 10.68 -6.49
C LYS A 112 8.87 9.18 -6.22
N GLU A 113 8.78 8.79 -4.96
CA GLU A 113 8.88 7.40 -4.54
C GLU A 113 7.71 6.56 -5.06
N LEU A 114 6.47 7.05 -4.93
CA LEU A 114 5.32 6.34 -5.45
C LEU A 114 5.34 6.24 -6.98
N ILE A 115 5.77 7.29 -7.70
CA ILE A 115 5.91 7.22 -9.17
C ILE A 115 6.96 6.17 -9.56
N GLU A 116 8.09 6.11 -8.86
CA GLU A 116 9.14 5.10 -9.09
C GLU A 116 8.59 3.69 -8.87
N ILE A 117 7.85 3.45 -7.79
CA ILE A 117 7.18 2.16 -7.53
C ILE A 117 6.16 1.81 -8.62
N MET A 118 5.28 2.75 -9.00
CA MET A 118 4.29 2.49 -10.05
C MET A 118 4.94 2.17 -11.39
N ASN A 119 6.06 2.82 -11.72
CA ASN A 119 6.81 2.52 -12.93
C ASN A 119 7.46 1.13 -12.87
N GLN A 120 8.00 0.72 -11.71
CA GLN A 120 8.53 -0.64 -11.53
C GLN A 120 7.44 -1.70 -11.70
N LEU A 121 6.24 -1.47 -11.16
CA LEU A 121 5.09 -2.37 -11.32
C LEU A 121 4.65 -2.50 -12.79
N LYS A 122 4.66 -1.38 -13.55
CA LYS A 122 4.24 -1.36 -14.97
C LYS A 122 5.17 -2.14 -15.90
N VAL A 123 6.45 -2.31 -15.54
CA VAL A 123 7.45 -3.03 -16.35
C VAL A 123 7.65 -4.47 -15.93
N LEU A 124 6.86 -4.98 -14.97
CA LEU A 124 6.93 -6.37 -14.55
C LEU A 124 6.58 -7.31 -15.72
N PRO A 125 7.16 -8.53 -15.74
CA PRO A 125 6.78 -9.54 -16.70
C PRO A 125 5.27 -9.84 -16.67
N PRO A 126 4.63 -10.14 -17.81
CA PRO A 126 3.17 -10.29 -17.90
C PRO A 126 2.62 -11.50 -17.13
N ASN A 127 3.49 -12.44 -16.77
CA ASN A 127 3.15 -13.59 -15.92
C ASN A 127 3.19 -13.26 -14.42
N ILE A 128 3.59 -12.06 -14.03
CA ILE A 128 3.61 -11.60 -12.64
C ILE A 128 2.32 -10.82 -12.35
N ILE A 129 1.57 -11.26 -11.34
CA ILE A 129 0.32 -10.64 -10.92
C ILE A 129 0.62 -9.63 -9.81
N VAL A 130 0.27 -8.37 -10.03
CA VAL A 130 0.34 -7.35 -8.98
C VAL A 130 -0.79 -7.60 -7.98
N GLN A 131 -0.44 -7.72 -6.71
CA GLN A 131 -1.36 -7.93 -5.61
C GLN A 131 -1.61 -6.64 -4.80
N PRO A 132 -2.79 -6.48 -4.17
CA PRO A 132 -3.97 -7.35 -4.32
C PRO A 132 -4.56 -7.22 -5.74
N SER A 133 -4.82 -8.36 -6.38
CA SER A 133 -5.33 -8.43 -7.75
C SER A 133 -6.84 -8.19 -7.85
N GLN A 134 -7.56 -8.42 -6.77
CA GLN A 134 -8.96 -8.08 -6.59
C GLN A 134 -9.12 -7.34 -5.28
N ILE A 135 -9.93 -6.29 -5.28
CA ILE A 135 -10.16 -5.43 -4.12
C ILE A 135 -11.67 -5.32 -3.91
N ILE A 136 -12.13 -5.70 -2.73
CA ILE A 136 -13.50 -5.43 -2.28
C ILE A 136 -13.43 -4.25 -1.32
N PHE A 137 -14.10 -3.16 -1.71
CA PHE A 137 -14.16 -1.93 -0.94
C PHE A 137 -15.13 -2.07 0.23
N PRO A 138 -14.87 -1.35 1.34
CA PRO A 138 -15.75 -1.38 2.51
C PRO A 138 -17.11 -0.73 2.21
N GLU A 139 -18.17 -1.25 2.85
CA GLU A 139 -19.57 -0.77 2.71
C GLU A 139 -19.85 0.61 3.34
#